data_AF-A0A0C2Z4E0-F1
#
_entry.id   AF-A0A0C2Z4E0-F1
#
_cell.length_a   1.000
_cell.length_b   1.000
_cell.length_c   1.000
_cell.angle_alpha   90.00
_cell.angle_beta   90.00
_cell.angle_gamma   90.00
#
_symmetry.space_group_name_H-M   'P 1'
#
loop_
_entity.id
_entity.type
_entity.pdbx_description
1 polymer ?
#
loop_
_entity_poly.entity_id
_entity_poly.type
_entity_poly.pdbx_seq_one_letter_code
_entity_poly.pdbx_strand_id
1 'polypeptide(L)'
;MHIKTTSIFTKSFKKLFKKDKNLLKEYENLLNDLVANPNLGTHISNGIYKIRLQNKSNNKGKSAGYRVISYTKLEDTILLVHIYSKSDSENIKEEIIFDIVNEFLNS
;
A
#
# COMPACT_ATOMS: atom_id res chain seq x y z
N MET A 1 -7.52 15.87 -1.31
CA MET A 1 -6.76 14.61 -1.39
C MET A 1 -7.69 13.42 -1.32
N HIS A 2 -7.78 12.66 -2.40
CA HIS A 2 -8.55 11.43 -2.51
C HIS A 2 -7.60 10.22 -2.45
N ILE A 3 -8.07 9.12 -1.88
CA ILE A 3 -7.32 7.86 -1.91
C ILE A 3 -8.13 6.85 -2.72
N LYS A 4 -7.51 6.29 -3.76
CA LYS A 4 -8.09 5.24 -4.60
C LYS A 4 -7.26 3.97 -4.50
N THR A 5 -7.87 2.83 -4.80
CA THR A 5 -7.21 1.52 -4.80
C THR A 5 -7.36 0.88 -6.16
N THR A 6 -6.32 0.16 -6.59
CA THR A 6 -6.42 -0.69 -7.78
C THR A 6 -7.22 -1.97 -7.48
N SER A 7 -7.63 -2.67 -8.53
CA SER A 7 -8.26 -3.98 -8.40
C SER A 7 -7.33 -5.00 -7.72
N ILE A 8 -6.03 -4.92 -8.02
CA ILE A 8 -4.97 -5.77 -7.45
C ILE A 8 -4.81 -5.48 -5.96
N PHE A 9 -4.68 -4.20 -5.57
CA PHE A 9 -4.62 -3.82 -4.16
C PHE A 9 -5.81 -4.38 -3.40
N THR A 10 -7.02 -4.20 -3.93
CA THR A 10 -8.26 -4.63 -3.29
C THR A 10 -8.32 -6.16 -3.12
N LYS A 11 -7.88 -6.92 -4.13
CA LYS A 11 -7.80 -8.38 -4.08
C LYS A 11 -6.77 -8.85 -3.04
N SER A 12 -5.56 -8.29 -3.05
CA SER A 12 -4.50 -8.66 -2.11
C SER A 12 -4.86 -8.27 -0.68
N PHE A 13 -5.42 -7.08 -0.47
CA PHE A 13 -5.90 -6.63 0.84
C PHE A 13 -6.93 -7.61 1.42
N LYS A 14 -7.94 -8.01 0.64
CA LYS A 14 -8.95 -8.98 1.07
C LYS A 14 -8.33 -10.32 1.46
N LYS A 15 -7.30 -10.79 0.75
CA LYS A 15 -6.58 -12.04 1.09
C LYS A 15 -5.84 -11.91 2.42
N LEU A 16 -5.14 -10.79 2.63
CA LEU A 16 -4.40 -10.53 3.87
C LEU A 16 -5.34 -10.31 5.06
N PHE A 17 -6.44 -9.58 4.87
CA PHE A 17 -7.46 -9.35 5.89
C PHE A 17 -8.19 -10.63 6.34
N LYS A 18 -8.24 -11.67 5.50
CA LYS A 18 -8.73 -12.99 5.93
C LYS A 18 -7.79 -13.66 6.93
N LYS A 19 -6.48 -13.40 6.83
CA LYS A 19 -5.44 -13.97 7.71
C LYS A 19 -5.23 -13.13 8.98
N ASP A 20 -5.41 -11.82 8.88
CA ASP A 20 -5.19 -10.89 9.99
C ASP A 20 -6.24 -9.77 9.98
N LYS A 21 -7.13 -9.78 10.97
CA LYS A 21 -8.20 -8.78 11.11
C LYS A 21 -7.70 -7.43 11.58
N ASN A 22 -6.54 -7.38 12.25
CA ASN A 22 -5.95 -6.13 12.71
C ASN A 22 -5.44 -5.28 11.55
N LEU A 23 -5.20 -5.87 10.38
CA LEU A 23 -4.83 -5.15 9.17
C LEU A 23 -5.82 -4.03 8.81
N LEU A 24 -7.11 -4.20 9.11
CA LEU A 24 -8.10 -3.16 8.83
C LEU A 24 -7.82 -1.88 9.62
N LYS A 25 -7.51 -2.02 10.92
CA LYS A 25 -7.17 -0.88 11.78
C LYS A 25 -5.89 -0.18 11.32
N GLU A 26 -4.86 -0.94 10.95
CA GLU A 26 -3.62 -0.39 10.43
C GLU A 26 -3.82 0.31 9.08
N TYR A 27 -4.73 -0.20 8.26
CA TYR A 27 -5.12 0.43 6.99
C TYR A 27 -5.86 1.74 7.21
N GLU A 28 -6.80 1.82 8.15
CA GLU A 28 -7.49 3.07 8.49
C GLU A 28 -6.51 4.15 8.97
N ASN A 29 -5.55 3.77 9.84
CA ASN A 29 -4.49 4.67 10.26
C ASN A 29 -3.65 5.17 9.08
N LEU A 30 -3.30 4.27 8.15
CA LEU A 30 -2.57 4.63 6.94
C LEU A 30 -3.32 5.65 6.08
N LEU A 31 -4.64 5.51 5.93
CA LEU A 31 -5.43 6.47 5.15
C LEU A 31 -5.31 7.88 5.75
N ASN A 32 -5.38 8.01 7.08
CA ASN A 32 -5.20 9.29 7.76
C ASN A 32 -3.79 9.85 7.58
N ASP A 33 -2.77 9.00 7.74
CA ASP A 33 -1.36 9.39 7.56
C ASP A 33 -1.09 9.85 6.12
N LEU A 34 -1.73 9.23 5.12
CA LEU A 34 -1.59 9.59 3.71
C LEU A 34 -2.28 10.90 3.34
N VAL A 35 -3.43 11.21 3.96
CA VAL A 35 -4.08 12.52 3.77
C VAL A 35 -3.17 13.64 4.29
N ALA A 36 -2.48 13.42 5.41
CA ALA A 36 -1.54 14.39 5.98
C ALA A 36 -0.19 14.43 5.24
N ASN A 37 0.30 13.29 4.77
CA ASN A 37 1.56 13.16 4.05
C ASN A 37 1.40 12.20 2.84
N PRO A 38 1.09 12.73 1.64
CA PRO A 38 0.89 11.91 0.45
C PRO A 38 2.10 11.06 0.06
N ASN A 39 3.30 11.56 0.35
CA ASN A 39 4.58 10.94 0.00
C ASN A 39 5.13 10.05 1.13
N LEU A 40 4.24 9.50 1.96
CA LEU A 40 4.60 8.64 3.08
C LEU A 40 5.42 7.43 2.60
N GLY A 41 6.42 7.04 3.41
CA GLY A 41 7.24 5.86 3.17
C GLY A 41 8.54 6.16 2.43
N THR A 42 9.13 5.12 1.82
CA THR A 42 10.38 5.23 1.08
C THR A 42 10.07 5.46 -0.40
N HIS A 43 10.51 6.58 -0.97
CA HIS A 43 10.47 6.80 -2.41
C HIS A 43 11.29 5.71 -3.13
N ILE A 44 10.69 5.08 -4.14
CA ILE A 44 11.37 4.11 -5.01
C ILE A 44 11.81 4.84 -6.28
N SER A 45 10.85 5.26 -7.10
CA SER A 45 11.08 5.93 -8.38
C SER A 45 9.79 6.59 -8.87
N ASN A 46 9.89 7.65 -9.68
CA ASN A 46 8.76 8.27 -10.39
C ASN A 46 7.48 8.53 -9.54
N GLY A 47 7.60 8.91 -8.27
CA GLY A 47 6.44 9.11 -7.39
C GLY A 47 5.76 7.82 -6.92
N ILE A 48 6.43 6.68 -7.06
CA ILE A 48 6.13 5.42 -6.39
C ILE A 48 6.77 5.43 -5.01
N TYR A 49 5.97 5.12 -3.99
CA TYR A 49 6.42 5.03 -2.60
C TYR A 49 6.12 3.64 -2.03
N LYS A 50 7.00 3.19 -1.14
CA LYS A 50 6.86 1.95 -0.39
C LYS A 50 6.66 2.25 1.08
N ILE A 51 5.47 1.96 1.57
CA ILE A 51 5.04 2.19 2.93
C ILE A 51 5.12 0.89 3.70
N ARG A 52 5.72 0.94 4.90
CA ARG A 52 5.79 -0.19 5.83
C ARG A 52 4.66 -0.05 6.84
N LEU A 53 3.68 -0.95 6.77
CA LEU A 53 2.66 -1.10 7.80
C LEU A 53 3.19 -2.04 8.87
N GLN A 54 3.49 -1.48 10.04
CA GLN A 54 3.79 -2.26 11.24
C GLN A 54 2.74 -1.96 12.29
N ASN A 55 2.31 -3.02 12.95
CA ASN A 55 1.40 -2.97 14.07
C ASN A 55 2.08 -2.22 15.23
N LYS A 56 1.80 -0.92 15.38
CA LYS A 56 2.41 -0.06 16.43
C LYS A 56 2.02 -0.51 17.84
N SER A 57 1.05 -1.42 17.99
CA SER A 57 0.46 -1.81 19.27
C SER A 57 1.04 -3.05 19.95
N ASN A 58 2.01 -3.77 19.37
CA ASN A 58 2.50 -5.04 19.93
C ASN A 58 3.96 -5.04 20.39
N ASN A 59 4.15 -5.03 21.72
CA ASN A 59 5.38 -5.40 22.44
C ASN A 59 5.67 -6.93 22.43
N LYS A 60 5.10 -7.69 21.49
CA LYS A 60 5.30 -9.14 21.38
C LYS A 60 6.03 -9.44 20.08
N GLY A 61 7.26 -9.95 20.22
CA GLY A 61 8.16 -10.27 19.12
C GLY A 61 7.48 -11.10 18.02
N LYS A 62 7.80 -10.72 16.77
CA LYS A 62 7.25 -11.18 15.47
C LYS A 62 6.04 -10.36 14.99
N SER A 63 6.30 -9.11 14.60
CA SER A 63 5.37 -8.30 13.81
C SER A 63 5.20 -8.89 12.40
N ALA A 64 4.04 -9.45 12.09
CA ALA A 64 3.59 -9.66 10.72
C ALA A 64 3.44 -8.27 10.07
N GLY A 65 4.49 -7.79 9.41
CA GLY A 65 4.49 -6.49 8.74
C GLY A 65 3.96 -6.60 7.32
N TYR A 66 3.30 -5.55 6.84
CA TYR A 66 2.83 -5.44 5.47
C TYR A 66 3.56 -4.32 4.75
N ARG A 67 3.60 -4.40 3.43
CA ARG A 67 4.11 -3.34 2.57
C ARG A 67 3.03 -2.90 1.61
N VAL A 68 2.84 -1.60 1.52
CA VAL A 68 1.95 -0.95 0.57
C VAL A 68 2.79 -0.21 -0.44
N ILE A 69 2.44 -0.36 -1.72
CA ILE A 69 2.97 0.45 -2.81
C ILE A 69 1.92 1.50 -3.15
N SER A 70 2.32 2.76 -3.16
CA SER A 70 1.47 3.90 -3.56
C SER A 70 2.10 4.67 -4.71
N TYR A 71 1.26 5.42 -5.44
CA TYR A 71 1.65 6.33 -6.51
C TYR A 71 0.99 7.69 -6.28
N THR A 72 1.78 8.78 -6.34
CA THR A 72 1.36 10.13 -5.90
C THR A 72 1.47 11.21 -6.98
N LYS A 73 1.81 10.85 -8.23
CA LYS A 73 1.85 11.81 -9.35
C LYS A 73 0.47 12.09 -9.98
N LEU A 74 -0.61 11.80 -9.27
CA LEU A 74 -1.95 12.21 -9.67
C LEU A 74 -2.31 13.41 -8.81
N GLU A 75 -2.73 14.52 -9.42
CA GLU A 75 -2.89 15.83 -8.77
C GLU A 75 -3.47 15.75 -7.35
N ASP A 76 -4.74 15.35 -7.24
CA ASP A 76 -5.46 15.26 -5.96
C ASP A 76 -5.71 13.82 -5.52
N THR A 77 -4.95 12.85 -6.05
CA THR A 77 -5.20 11.43 -5.79
C THR A 77 -3.94 10.67 -5.40
N ILE A 78 -4.04 9.94 -4.30
CA ILE A 78 -3.08 8.90 -3.94
C ILE A 78 -3.65 7.57 -4.39
N LEU A 79 -2.93 6.87 -5.27
CA LEU A 79 -3.32 5.54 -5.74
C LEU A 79 -2.57 4.47 -4.94
N LEU A 80 -3.29 3.63 -4.21
CA LEU A 80 -2.72 2.43 -3.59
C LEU A 80 -2.70 1.30 -4.62
N VAL A 81 -1.49 0.94 -5.07
CA VAL A 81 -1.25 0.06 -6.21
C VAL A 81 -1.26 -1.41 -5.78
N HIS A 82 -0.55 -1.75 -4.70
CA HIS A 82 -0.40 -3.13 -4.24
C HIS A 82 -0.19 -3.19 -2.72
N ILE A 83 -0.64 -4.27 -2.06
CA ILE A 83 -0.26 -4.61 -0.68
C ILE A 83 0.16 -6.08 -0.57
N TYR A 84 1.26 -6.35 0.12
CA TYR A 84 1.77 -7.71 0.33
C TYR A 84 2.35 -7.88 1.74
N SER A 85 2.41 -9.12 2.23
CA SER A 85 3.01 -9.42 3.52
C SER A 85 4.55 -9.41 3.43
N LYS A 86 5.24 -9.10 4.52
CA LYS A 86 6.71 -9.13 4.55
C LYS A 86 7.26 -10.52 4.22
N SER A 87 6.56 -11.58 4.62
CA SER A 87 6.95 -12.98 4.43
C SER A 87 6.78 -13.47 3.00
N ASP A 88 5.90 -12.86 2.21
CA ASP A 88 5.67 -13.32 0.84
C ASP A 88 6.80 -12.94 -0.12
N SER A 89 7.79 -12.14 0.32
CA SER A 89 8.98 -11.74 -0.47
C SER A 89 8.68 -11.46 -1.95
N GLU A 90 7.55 -10.79 -2.22
CA GLU A 90 7.18 -10.41 -3.58
C GLU A 90 8.09 -9.26 -4.01
N ASN A 91 9.10 -9.59 -4.80
CA ASN A 91 9.92 -8.61 -5.50
C ASN A 91 9.17 -8.19 -6.77
N ILE A 92 8.10 -7.41 -6.59
CA ILE A 92 7.35 -6.85 -7.71
C ILE A 92 8.24 -5.84 -8.45
N LYS A 93 8.47 -6.06 -9.74
CA LYS A 93 9.27 -5.17 -10.57
C LYS A 93 8.56 -3.82 -10.74
N GLU A 94 9.32 -2.76 -10.86
CA GLU A 94 8.79 -1.40 -11.08
C GLU A 94 7.96 -1.32 -12.37
N GLU A 95 8.37 -2.01 -13.43
CA GLU A 95 7.62 -2.13 -14.70
C GLU A 95 6.19 -2.60 -14.47
N ILE A 96 6.01 -3.65 -13.66
CA ILE A 96 4.67 -4.18 -13.33
C ILE A 96 3.86 -3.15 -12.54
N ILE A 97 4.49 -2.39 -11.64
CA ILE A 97 3.80 -1.32 -10.91
C ILE A 97 3.29 -0.26 -11.88
N PHE A 98 4.10 0.15 -12.88
CA PHE A 98 3.68 1.10 -13.89
C PHE A 98 2.55 0.58 -14.77
N ASP A 99 2.61 -0.69 -15.18
CA ASP A 99 1.54 -1.30 -15.97
C ASP A 99 0.21 -1.25 -15.23
N ILE A 100 0.21 -1.54 -13.92
CA ILE A 100 -0.99 -1.48 -13.08
C ILE A 100 -1.51 -0.04 -12.96
N VAL A 101 -0.61 0.94 -12.80
CA VAL A 101 -1.00 2.36 -12.74
C VAL A 101 -1.60 2.79 -14.08
N ASN A 102 -0.98 2.41 -15.21
CA ASN A 102 -1.48 2.74 -16.54
C ASN A 102 -2.83 2.09 -16.82
N GLU A 103 -3.01 0.83 -16.44
CA GLU A 103 -4.32 0.14 -16.55
C GLU A 103 -5.41 0.91 -15.79
N PHE A 104 -5.11 1.38 -14.57
CA PHE A 104 -6.04 2.16 -13.76
C PHE A 104 -6.37 3.54 -14.36
N LEU A 105 -5.44 4.18 -15.06
CA LEU A 105 -5.67 5.49 -15.67
C LEU A 105 -6.46 5.42 -16.98
N ASN A 106 -6.44 4.27 -17.66
CA ASN A 106 -7.13 4.05 -18.93
C ASN A 106 -8.50 3.35 -18.77
N SER A 107 -8.89 3.01 -17.53
CA SER A 107 -10.17 2.36 -17.20
C SER A 107 -11.22 3.36 -16.73
#